data_AF-A0A9D2TE64-F1
#
_entry.id   AF-A0A9D2TE64-F1
#
_cell.length_a   1.000
_cell.length_b   1.000
_cell.length_c   1.000
_cell.angle_alpha   90.00
_cell.angle_beta   90.00
_cell.angle_gamma   90.00
#
_symmetry.space_group_name_H-M   'P 1'
#
loop_
_entity.id
_entity.type
_entity.pdbx_description
1 polymer ?
#
loop_
_entity_poly.entity_id
_entity_poly.type
_entity_poly.pdbx_seq_one_letter_code
_entity_poly.pdbx_strand_id
1 'polypeptide(L)'
;MLTIKEAYHILGLSPQSTPKEVKRQYRRLMQQVHPDVFANGKTGDILLAQKINLAYSLLKGQMGEVSSQPSRKKEKTWENSWDAPVNPQAYTEREILHYAEDQEGNILGSFSIAKGKYLWTMEEDFRLFHLSIYRCVREILEEIETAFPAEPEREKRQFVEGELAYLLAQQFIDGIGLLKTLAKEEVEEKGSKKETYRTFVLSAMAEMSEASLSPKPGQLLFPGGIRRHRLNLKDAEGRTIGYLSFPDDRLYYVIIPLFEQRRVQVKIMVTGNGIRKKYCSLKLWIRLPEKTSCRQPENLNQQIERLLKKYQLYGSTDQR
;
A
#
# COMPACT_ATOMS: atom_id res chain seq x y z
N MET A 1 -20.77 14.71 -44.86
CA MET A 1 -21.59 14.45 -43.67
C MET A 1 -22.53 13.29 -44.01
N LEU A 2 -22.63 12.27 -43.16
CA LEU A 2 -23.50 11.11 -43.44
C LEU A 2 -24.98 11.50 -43.25
N THR A 3 -25.83 11.21 -44.24
CA THR A 3 -27.27 11.54 -44.19
C THR A 3 -28.09 10.38 -43.62
N ILE A 4 -29.31 10.67 -43.16
CA ILE A 4 -30.23 9.65 -42.60
C ILE A 4 -30.54 8.53 -43.60
N LYS A 5 -30.76 8.88 -44.88
CA LYS A 5 -31.04 7.89 -45.93
C LYS A 5 -29.85 6.97 -46.17
N GLU A 6 -28.64 7.52 -46.17
CA GLU A 6 -27.40 6.74 -46.27
C GLU A 6 -27.19 5.85 -45.04
N ALA A 7 -27.56 6.31 -43.84
CA ALA A 7 -27.47 5.51 -42.63
C ALA A 7 -28.39 4.26 -42.67
N TYR A 8 -29.61 4.39 -43.18
CA TYR A 8 -30.49 3.24 -43.43
C TYR A 8 -29.89 2.29 -44.46
N HIS A 9 -29.32 2.82 -45.54
CA HIS A 9 -28.64 2.02 -46.57
C HIS A 9 -27.43 1.26 -46.00
N ILE A 10 -26.61 1.88 -45.14
CA ILE A 10 -25.45 1.24 -44.50
C ILE A 10 -25.87 0.07 -43.59
N LEU A 11 -27.02 0.17 -42.92
CA LEU A 11 -27.57 -0.92 -42.12
C LEU A 11 -28.38 -1.95 -42.94
N GLY A 12 -28.55 -1.71 -44.25
CA GLY A 12 -29.35 -2.58 -45.14
C GLY A 12 -30.85 -2.55 -44.81
N LEU A 13 -31.37 -1.40 -44.37
CA LEU A 13 -32.74 -1.23 -43.91
C LEU A 13 -33.50 -0.20 -44.76
N SER A 14 -34.83 -0.30 -44.74
CA SER A 14 -35.70 0.68 -45.37
C SER A 14 -35.86 1.91 -44.46
N PRO A 15 -36.04 3.13 -44.99
CA PRO A 15 -36.34 4.32 -44.19
C PRO A 15 -37.63 4.23 -43.34
N GLN A 16 -38.47 3.23 -43.60
CA GLN A 16 -39.69 2.92 -42.84
C GLN A 16 -39.48 1.85 -41.75
N SER A 17 -38.26 1.30 -41.61
CA SER A 17 -37.95 0.27 -40.61
C SER A 17 -38.15 0.78 -39.19
N THR A 18 -38.73 -0.07 -38.35
CA THR A 18 -39.02 0.28 -36.96
C THR A 18 -37.73 0.37 -36.10
N PRO A 19 -37.73 1.12 -34.99
CA PRO A 19 -36.57 1.23 -34.10
C PRO A 19 -36.04 -0.12 -33.57
N LYS A 20 -36.95 -1.07 -33.35
CA LYS A 20 -36.59 -2.44 -32.91
C LYS A 20 -35.85 -3.20 -34.00
N GLU A 21 -36.25 -3.04 -35.26
CA GLU A 21 -35.58 -3.66 -36.41
C GLU A 21 -34.20 -3.06 -36.65
N VAL A 22 -34.06 -1.74 -36.53
CA VAL A 22 -32.77 -1.05 -36.61
C VAL A 22 -31.78 -1.55 -35.56
N LYS A 23 -32.23 -1.69 -34.31
CA LYS A 23 -31.40 -2.21 -33.20
C LYS A 23 -31.02 -3.67 -33.38
N ARG A 24 -31.95 -4.51 -33.86
CA ARG A 24 -31.71 -5.94 -34.12
C ARG A 24 -30.68 -6.11 -35.23
N GLN A 25 -30.83 -5.35 -36.33
CA GLN A 25 -29.93 -5.44 -37.47
C GLN A 25 -28.54 -4.89 -37.15
N TYR A 26 -28.45 -3.79 -36.40
CA TYR A 26 -27.17 -3.26 -35.90
C TYR A 26 -26.39 -4.31 -35.08
N ARG A 27 -27.06 -4.99 -34.14
CA ARG A 27 -26.42 -6.05 -33.33
C ARG A 27 -25.91 -7.20 -34.20
N ARG A 28 -26.70 -7.63 -35.19
CA ARG A 28 -26.32 -8.69 -36.12
C ARG A 28 -25.08 -8.30 -36.94
N LEU A 29 -25.05 -7.08 -37.47
CA LEU A 29 -23.91 -6.58 -38.24
C LEU A 29 -22.66 -6.41 -37.38
N MET A 30 -22.79 -5.90 -36.16
CA MET A 30 -21.64 -5.76 -35.25
C MET A 30 -21.07 -7.11 -34.80
N GLN A 31 -21.91 -8.14 -34.62
CA GLN A 31 -21.42 -9.50 -34.35
C GLN A 31 -20.59 -10.07 -35.51
N GLN A 32 -20.85 -9.63 -36.74
CA GLN A 32 -20.15 -10.11 -37.93
C GLN A 32 -18.90 -9.29 -38.28
N VAL A 33 -18.75 -8.08 -37.72
CA VAL A 33 -17.68 -7.14 -38.10
C VAL A 33 -16.90 -6.66 -36.87
N HIS A 34 -17.12 -7.27 -35.68
CA HIS A 34 -16.38 -6.90 -34.49
C HIS A 34 -14.89 -7.24 -34.65
N PRO A 35 -13.97 -6.31 -34.32
CA PRO A 35 -12.53 -6.55 -34.48
C PRO A 35 -12.03 -7.77 -33.70
N ASP A 36 -12.67 -8.13 -32.59
CA ASP A 36 -12.32 -9.33 -31.79
C ASP A 36 -12.75 -10.67 -32.43
N VAL A 37 -13.60 -10.66 -33.46
CA VAL A 37 -14.09 -11.90 -34.10
C VAL A 37 -13.13 -12.41 -35.18
N PHE A 38 -12.20 -11.57 -35.67
CA PHE A 38 -11.20 -11.97 -36.66
C PHE A 38 -9.78 -11.67 -36.16
N ALA A 39 -9.06 -12.71 -35.74
CA ALA A 39 -7.65 -12.63 -35.32
C ALA A 39 -6.66 -12.20 -36.43
N ASN A 40 -7.13 -11.96 -37.67
CA ASN A 40 -6.36 -11.44 -38.81
C ASN A 40 -7.16 -10.35 -39.54
N GLY A 41 -7.45 -9.24 -38.85
CA GLY A 41 -8.27 -8.14 -39.36
C GLY A 41 -7.64 -7.44 -40.56
N LYS A 42 -8.27 -7.52 -41.74
CA LYS A 42 -7.95 -6.65 -42.87
C LYS A 42 -8.45 -5.23 -42.50
N THR A 43 -7.67 -4.20 -42.82
CA THR A 43 -7.99 -2.78 -42.53
C THR A 43 -9.37 -2.32 -43.04
N GLY A 44 -9.95 -3.03 -44.02
CA GLY A 44 -11.31 -2.80 -44.51
C GLY A 44 -12.41 -3.10 -43.47
N ASP A 45 -12.21 -4.05 -42.57
CA ASP A 45 -13.24 -4.51 -41.62
C ASP A 45 -13.41 -3.54 -40.44
N ILE A 46 -12.31 -2.91 -40.00
CA ILE A 46 -12.33 -1.86 -38.96
C ILE A 46 -13.07 -0.61 -39.46
N LEU A 47 -12.81 -0.19 -40.70
CA LEU A 47 -13.50 0.94 -41.32
C LEU A 47 -14.99 0.65 -41.52
N LEU A 48 -15.34 -0.60 -41.80
CA LEU A 48 -16.72 -1.04 -41.93
C LEU A 48 -17.46 -0.99 -40.58
N ALA A 49 -16.85 -1.49 -39.50
CA ALA A 49 -17.41 -1.39 -38.14
C ALA A 49 -17.65 0.07 -37.72
N GLN A 50 -16.70 0.96 -38.03
CA GLN A 50 -16.85 2.40 -37.76
C GLN A 50 -18.02 3.01 -38.54
N LYS A 51 -18.17 2.66 -39.83
CA LYS A 51 -19.32 3.12 -40.65
C LYS A 51 -20.66 2.62 -40.10
N ILE A 52 -20.73 1.36 -39.66
CA ILE A 52 -21.93 0.77 -39.05
C ILE A 52 -22.30 1.50 -37.75
N ASN A 53 -21.31 1.79 -36.90
CA ASN A 53 -21.51 2.54 -35.66
C ASN A 53 -22.01 3.97 -35.91
N LEU A 54 -21.44 4.66 -36.91
CA LEU A 54 -21.82 6.02 -37.27
C LEU A 54 -23.26 6.07 -37.82
N ALA A 55 -23.63 5.12 -38.67
CA ALA A 55 -24.97 4.98 -39.20
C ALA A 55 -26.01 4.73 -38.09
N TYR A 56 -25.73 3.80 -37.16
CA TYR A 56 -26.64 3.51 -36.05
C TYR A 56 -26.81 4.72 -35.11
N SER A 57 -25.72 5.43 -34.80
CA SER A 57 -25.77 6.62 -33.93
C SER A 57 -26.68 7.72 -34.49
N LEU A 58 -26.60 7.98 -35.80
CA LEU A 58 -27.46 8.96 -36.47
C LEU A 58 -28.95 8.56 -36.43
N LEU A 59 -29.26 7.29 -36.70
CA LEU A 59 -30.64 6.80 -36.67
C LEU A 59 -31.21 6.77 -35.25
N LYS A 60 -30.39 6.41 -34.26
CA LYS A 60 -30.77 6.43 -32.84
C LYS A 60 -31.13 7.84 -32.39
N GLY A 61 -30.40 8.87 -32.83
CA GLY A 61 -30.70 10.27 -32.52
C GLY A 61 -32.03 10.76 -33.10
N GLN A 62 -32.45 10.24 -34.26
CA GLN A 62 -33.71 10.61 -34.90
C GLN A 62 -34.94 9.93 -34.28
N MET A 63 -34.77 8.73 -33.71
CA MET A 63 -35.87 7.90 -33.19
C MET A 63 -36.41 8.33 -31.82
N GLY A 64 -35.93 9.44 -31.25
CA GLY A 64 -36.48 9.99 -30.01
C GLY A 64 -36.37 9.07 -28.79
N GLU A 65 -35.54 8.02 -28.84
CA GLU A 65 -35.08 7.36 -27.61
C GLU A 65 -34.23 8.39 -26.87
N VAL A 66 -34.78 8.90 -25.76
CA VAL A 66 -34.13 9.84 -24.84
C VAL A 66 -32.66 9.48 -24.72
N SER A 67 -31.84 10.47 -25.04
CA SER A 67 -30.42 10.44 -24.82
C SER A 67 -30.15 9.96 -23.40
N SER A 68 -29.60 8.75 -23.29
CA SER A 68 -28.40 8.62 -22.48
C SER A 68 -27.46 9.66 -23.08
N GLN A 69 -27.44 10.87 -22.50
CA GLN A 69 -26.44 11.87 -22.85
C GLN A 69 -25.10 11.15 -22.93
N PRO A 70 -24.18 11.56 -23.81
CA PRO A 70 -22.79 11.29 -23.53
C PRO A 70 -22.55 12.00 -22.22
N SER A 71 -22.75 11.27 -21.11
CA SER A 71 -22.16 11.62 -19.86
C SER A 71 -20.73 11.92 -20.27
N ARG A 72 -20.30 13.19 -20.10
CA ARG A 72 -18.92 13.47 -19.72
C ARG A 72 -18.48 12.21 -19.00
N LYS A 73 -17.45 11.52 -19.49
CA LYS A 73 -16.83 10.49 -18.69
C LYS A 73 -16.45 11.22 -17.38
N LYS A 74 -17.38 11.32 -16.43
CA LYS A 74 -17.19 10.82 -15.10
C LYS A 74 -16.59 9.48 -15.42
N GLU A 75 -15.26 9.46 -15.42
CA GLU A 75 -14.51 8.30 -14.98
C GLU A 75 -15.46 7.60 -14.04
N LYS A 76 -15.88 6.39 -14.41
CA LYS A 76 -16.47 5.50 -13.43
C LYS A 76 -15.41 5.48 -12.35
N THR A 77 -15.60 6.33 -11.35
CA THR A 77 -14.99 6.24 -10.04
C THR A 77 -15.45 4.85 -9.69
N TRP A 78 -14.54 3.89 -9.81
CA TRP A 78 -14.73 2.60 -9.22
C TRP A 78 -15.22 2.95 -7.82
N GLU A 79 -16.45 2.60 -7.51
CA GLU A 79 -16.98 2.77 -6.18
C GLU A 79 -15.99 1.98 -5.33
N ASN A 80 -15.11 2.71 -4.62
CA ASN A 80 -13.87 2.23 -4.01
C ASN A 80 -14.21 1.24 -2.89
N SER A 81 -14.71 0.06 -3.20
CA SER A 81 -15.14 -0.95 -2.23
C SER A 81 -13.96 -1.84 -1.85
N TRP A 82 -12.84 -1.22 -1.47
CA TRP A 82 -11.80 -1.96 -0.77
C TRP A 82 -12.30 -2.21 0.65
N ASP A 83 -12.60 -3.47 0.97
CA ASP A 83 -13.20 -3.86 2.24
C ASP A 83 -12.12 -4.06 3.30
N ALA A 84 -11.51 -2.94 3.71
CA ALA A 84 -10.55 -2.91 4.82
C ALA A 84 -10.94 -1.86 5.85
N PRO A 85 -10.59 -2.06 7.14
CA PRO A 85 -10.80 -1.04 8.17
C PRO A 85 -10.15 0.28 7.78
N VAL A 86 -10.79 1.40 8.12
CA VAL A 86 -10.32 2.74 7.75
C VAL A 86 -9.79 3.48 8.99
N ASN A 87 -8.66 4.15 8.85
CA ASN A 87 -8.19 5.15 9.81
C ASN A 87 -8.58 6.57 9.34
N PRO A 88 -9.71 7.14 9.79
CA PRO A 88 -10.13 8.46 9.34
C PRO A 88 -9.13 9.57 9.69
N GLN A 89 -8.31 9.35 10.73
CA GLN A 89 -7.31 10.30 11.22
C GLN A 89 -5.97 10.24 10.48
N ALA A 90 -5.78 9.33 9.51
CA ALA A 90 -4.53 9.27 8.75
C ALA A 90 -4.25 10.62 8.05
N TYR A 91 -2.97 10.98 7.92
CA TYR A 91 -2.57 12.30 7.42
C TYR A 91 -2.99 12.53 5.97
N THR A 92 -2.88 11.49 5.14
CA THR A 92 -3.25 11.50 3.72
C THR A 92 -4.01 10.22 3.36
N GLU A 93 -4.58 10.19 2.16
CA GLU A 93 -5.10 8.97 1.54
C GLU A 93 -3.99 8.28 0.76
N ARG A 94 -3.99 6.95 0.76
CA ARG A 94 -3.06 6.15 -0.03
C ARG A 94 -3.80 5.35 -1.10
N GLU A 95 -3.07 5.02 -2.15
CA GLU A 95 -3.53 4.06 -3.15
C GLU A 95 -3.45 2.64 -2.59
N ILE A 96 -4.39 1.79 -2.99
CA ILE A 96 -4.29 0.34 -2.85
C ILE A 96 -3.83 -0.19 -4.20
N LEU A 97 -2.69 -0.87 -4.20
CA LEU A 97 -2.05 -1.34 -5.42
C LEU A 97 -2.25 -2.84 -5.60
N HIS A 98 -2.37 -3.27 -6.85
CA HIS A 98 -2.40 -4.67 -7.23
C HIS A 98 -1.40 -4.94 -8.36
N TYR A 99 -0.83 -6.14 -8.42
CA TYR A 99 0.06 -6.52 -9.51
C TYR A 99 -0.73 -6.70 -10.81
N ALA A 100 -0.20 -6.17 -11.90
CA ALA A 100 -0.59 -6.58 -13.23
C ALA A 100 0.22 -7.82 -13.60
N GLU A 101 -0.46 -8.93 -13.85
CA GLU A 101 0.17 -10.21 -14.20
C GLU A 101 -0.21 -10.59 -15.64
N ASP A 102 0.69 -11.26 -16.34
CA ASP A 102 0.37 -11.91 -17.62
C ASP A 102 -0.33 -13.27 -17.41
N GLN A 103 -0.59 -13.98 -18.50
CA GLN A 103 -1.25 -15.30 -18.45
C GLN A 103 -0.41 -16.38 -17.76
N GLU A 104 0.89 -16.14 -17.59
CA GLU A 104 1.85 -17.04 -16.95
C GLU A 104 2.09 -16.67 -15.48
N GLY A 105 1.48 -15.57 -15.00
CA GLY A 105 1.66 -15.05 -13.65
C GLY A 105 2.91 -14.18 -13.48
N ASN A 106 3.57 -13.77 -14.56
CA ASN A 106 4.71 -12.86 -14.46
C ASN A 106 4.22 -11.43 -14.17
N ILE A 107 4.87 -10.79 -13.21
CA ILE A 107 4.54 -9.42 -12.81
C ILE A 107 5.01 -8.43 -13.88
N LEU A 108 4.06 -7.80 -14.58
CA LEU A 108 4.29 -6.76 -15.59
C LEU A 108 4.39 -5.36 -14.97
N GLY A 109 3.74 -5.15 -13.82
CA GLY A 109 3.67 -3.85 -13.17
C GLY A 109 2.70 -3.83 -12.00
N SER A 110 2.30 -2.64 -11.57
CA SER A 110 1.24 -2.46 -10.57
C SER A 110 0.32 -1.31 -10.95
N PHE A 111 -0.95 -1.40 -10.56
CA PHE A 111 -1.96 -0.38 -10.80
C PHE A 111 -2.82 -0.15 -9.55
N SER A 112 -3.43 1.04 -9.47
CA SER A 112 -4.28 1.44 -8.36
C SER A 112 -5.69 0.87 -8.52
N ILE A 113 -6.17 0.16 -7.51
CA ILE A 113 -7.52 -0.45 -7.48
C ILE A 113 -8.48 0.29 -6.55
N ALA A 114 -7.96 1.08 -5.61
CA ALA A 114 -8.73 1.94 -4.72
C ALA A 114 -7.84 3.07 -4.19
N LYS A 115 -8.46 4.12 -3.66
CA LYS A 115 -7.76 5.16 -2.90
C LYS A 115 -8.56 5.50 -1.65
N GLY A 116 -7.88 5.64 -0.52
CA GLY A 116 -8.51 5.98 0.75
C GLY A 116 -7.59 5.78 1.95
N LYS A 117 -8.15 5.88 3.16
CA LYS A 117 -7.40 5.73 4.41
C LYS A 117 -7.45 4.31 4.98
N TYR A 118 -7.34 3.32 4.11
CA TYR A 118 -7.47 1.91 4.47
C TYR A 118 -6.24 1.40 5.22
N LEU A 119 -6.48 0.72 6.34
CA LEU A 119 -5.46 -0.05 7.03
C LEU A 119 -4.97 -1.19 6.15
N TRP A 120 -3.70 -1.52 6.28
CA TRP A 120 -3.10 -2.67 5.64
C TRP A 120 -3.66 -3.96 6.23
N THR A 121 -3.99 -4.91 5.36
CA THR A 121 -4.43 -6.25 5.70
C THR A 121 -3.57 -7.27 4.95
N MET A 122 -3.65 -8.54 5.34
CA MET A 122 -2.89 -9.62 4.69
C MET A 122 -3.34 -9.90 3.23
N GLU A 123 -4.44 -9.28 2.79
CA GLU A 123 -4.92 -9.35 1.40
C GLU A 123 -4.12 -8.42 0.46
N GLU A 124 -3.48 -7.39 1.01
CA GLU A 124 -2.60 -6.49 0.28
C GLU A 124 -1.14 -6.96 0.41
N ASP A 125 -0.43 -7.11 -0.71
CA ASP A 125 1.00 -7.41 -0.69
C ASP A 125 1.78 -6.31 0.03
N PHE A 126 2.65 -6.69 0.96
CA PHE A 126 3.35 -5.73 1.81
C PHE A 126 4.33 -4.83 1.05
N ARG A 127 4.91 -5.30 -0.07
CA ARG A 127 5.78 -4.48 -0.93
C ARG A 127 4.96 -3.43 -1.67
N LEU A 128 3.76 -3.79 -2.11
CA LEU A 128 2.82 -2.85 -2.71
C LEU A 128 2.32 -1.81 -1.70
N PHE A 129 2.05 -2.23 -0.47
CA PHE A 129 1.79 -1.30 0.64
C PHE A 129 2.95 -0.32 0.81
N HIS A 130 4.19 -0.80 0.90
CA HIS A 130 5.38 0.05 0.99
C HIS A 130 5.50 1.05 -0.15
N LEU A 131 5.25 0.59 -1.38
CA LEU A 131 5.25 1.43 -2.56
C LEU A 131 4.17 2.52 -2.47
N SER A 132 2.97 2.20 -1.97
CA SER A 132 1.90 3.18 -1.78
C SER A 132 2.30 4.27 -0.78
N ILE A 133 2.92 3.91 0.34
CA ILE A 133 3.43 4.88 1.33
C ILE A 133 4.52 5.75 0.71
N TYR A 134 5.45 5.16 -0.04
CA TYR A 134 6.49 5.92 -0.71
C TYR A 134 5.94 6.93 -1.73
N ARG A 135 4.88 6.58 -2.47
CA ARG A 135 4.19 7.53 -3.36
C ARG A 135 3.57 8.69 -2.57
N CYS A 136 2.89 8.41 -1.46
CA CYS A 136 2.37 9.47 -0.59
C CYS A 136 3.47 10.40 -0.06
N VAL A 137 4.61 9.86 0.37
CA VAL A 137 5.76 10.64 0.82
C VAL A 137 6.24 11.58 -0.30
N ARG A 138 6.41 11.04 -1.51
CA ARG A 138 6.85 11.83 -2.66
C ARG A 138 5.88 12.95 -2.98
N GLU A 139 4.60 12.65 -3.07
CA GLU A 139 3.55 13.66 -3.35
C GLU A 139 3.61 14.81 -2.33
N ILE A 140 3.67 14.49 -1.03
CA ILE A 140 3.74 15.50 0.04
C ILE A 140 5.00 16.38 -0.08
N LEU A 141 6.16 15.77 -0.36
CA LEU A 141 7.41 16.54 -0.46
C LEU A 141 7.47 17.36 -1.75
N GLU A 142 7.00 16.83 -2.87
CA GLU A 142 6.91 17.53 -4.15
C GLU A 142 5.95 18.73 -4.06
N GLU A 143 4.84 18.62 -3.32
CA GLU A 143 3.94 19.75 -3.02
C GLU A 143 4.64 20.85 -2.22
N ILE A 144 5.42 20.49 -1.19
CA ILE A 144 6.18 21.46 -0.39
C ILE A 144 7.24 22.17 -1.25
N GLU A 145 7.96 21.43 -2.07
CA GLU A 145 9.01 21.99 -2.95
C GLU A 145 8.43 22.89 -4.03
N THR A 146 7.26 22.54 -4.54
CA THR A 146 6.53 23.40 -5.48
C THR A 146 6.08 24.72 -4.80
N ALA A 147 5.66 24.65 -3.53
CA ALA A 147 5.25 25.82 -2.76
C ALA A 147 6.43 26.67 -2.25
N PHE A 148 7.58 26.03 -1.97
CA PHE A 148 8.80 26.65 -1.45
C PHE A 148 10.00 26.20 -2.31
N PRO A 149 10.30 26.89 -3.42
CA PRO A 149 11.22 26.43 -4.49
C PRO A 149 12.71 26.33 -4.13
N ALA A 150 13.07 26.21 -2.86
CA ALA A 150 14.44 26.06 -2.44
C ALA A 150 14.85 24.59 -2.48
N GLU A 151 15.94 24.27 -3.18
CA GLU A 151 16.45 22.91 -3.27
C GLU A 151 17.11 22.49 -1.95
N PRO A 152 16.53 21.54 -1.20
CA PRO A 152 17.16 21.03 0.00
C PRO A 152 18.29 20.07 -0.38
N GLU A 153 19.34 20.03 0.44
CA GLU A 153 20.41 19.04 0.28
C GLU A 153 19.84 17.61 0.18
N ARG A 154 20.38 16.82 -0.74
CA ARG A 154 19.95 15.44 -1.01
C ARG A 154 19.87 14.59 0.25
N GLU A 155 20.85 14.73 1.16
CA GLU A 155 20.89 13.97 2.41
C GLU A 155 19.75 14.35 3.36
N LYS A 156 19.42 15.64 3.45
CA LYS A 156 18.31 16.14 4.27
C LYS A 156 16.98 15.65 3.71
N ARG A 157 16.81 15.68 2.38
CA ARG A 157 15.62 15.12 1.72
C ARG A 157 15.48 13.63 1.99
N GLN A 158 16.53 12.84 1.78
CA GLN A 158 16.51 11.40 2.04
C GLN A 158 16.20 11.06 3.50
N PHE A 159 16.73 11.84 4.44
CA PHE A 159 16.40 11.70 5.86
C PHE A 159 14.91 11.93 6.11
N VAL A 160 14.34 13.02 5.57
CA VAL A 160 12.91 13.34 5.74
C VAL A 160 12.02 12.32 5.03
N GLU A 161 12.40 11.84 3.85
CA GLU A 161 11.69 10.77 3.13
C GLU A 161 11.56 9.51 4.01
N GLY A 162 12.67 9.07 4.62
CA GLY A 162 12.68 7.89 5.48
C GLY A 162 11.83 8.05 6.75
N GLU A 163 11.97 9.17 7.45
CA GLU A 163 11.21 9.44 8.67
C GLU A 163 9.71 9.61 8.37
N LEU A 164 9.36 10.31 7.28
CA LEU A 164 7.96 10.50 6.87
C LEU A 164 7.32 9.17 6.44
N ALA A 165 8.05 8.34 5.68
CA ALA A 165 7.58 7.00 5.30
C ALA A 165 7.26 6.15 6.55
N TYR A 166 8.14 6.19 7.55
CA TYR A 166 7.93 5.45 8.80
C TYR A 166 6.72 5.95 9.58
N LEU A 167 6.56 7.26 9.72
CA LEU A 167 5.41 7.86 10.42
C LEU A 167 4.08 7.58 9.70
N LEU A 168 4.05 7.71 8.37
CA LEU A 168 2.86 7.42 7.56
C LEU A 168 2.48 5.95 7.62
N ALA A 169 3.45 5.03 7.46
CA ALA A 169 3.19 3.60 7.51
C ALA A 169 2.51 3.18 8.83
N GLN A 170 2.93 3.75 9.96
CA GLN A 170 2.30 3.47 11.26
C GLN A 170 0.79 3.81 11.29
N GLN A 171 0.35 4.85 10.57
CA GLN A 171 -1.06 5.24 10.54
C GLN A 171 -1.95 4.21 9.84
N PHE A 172 -1.35 3.35 9.00
CA PHE A 172 -2.05 2.34 8.23
C PHE A 172 -1.83 0.92 8.75
N ILE A 173 -1.13 0.74 9.87
CA ILE A 173 -0.82 -0.59 10.41
C ILE A 173 -1.48 -0.76 11.78
N ASP A 174 -2.31 -1.79 11.93
CA ASP A 174 -2.78 -2.25 13.25
C ASP A 174 -1.73 -3.15 13.90
N GLY A 175 -0.79 -2.55 14.61
CA GLY A 175 0.32 -3.29 15.23
C GLY A 175 -0.14 -4.36 16.22
N ILE A 176 -1.20 -4.12 17.01
CA ILE A 176 -1.66 -5.11 18.00
C ILE A 176 -2.41 -6.26 17.32
N GLY A 177 -3.27 -5.95 16.35
CA GLY A 177 -3.97 -6.96 15.56
C GLY A 177 -2.98 -7.86 14.81
N LEU A 178 -2.02 -7.25 14.13
CA LEU A 178 -1.02 -8.00 13.35
C LEU A 178 -0.03 -8.77 14.20
N LEU A 179 0.33 -8.29 15.40
CA LEU A 179 1.16 -9.08 16.32
C LEU A 179 0.50 -10.43 16.64
N LYS A 180 -0.82 -10.47 16.84
CA LYS A 180 -1.57 -11.71 17.10
C LYS A 180 -1.57 -12.65 15.90
N THR A 181 -1.56 -12.09 14.69
CA THR A 181 -1.56 -12.88 13.44
C THR A 181 -0.17 -13.39 13.08
N LEU A 182 0.88 -12.58 13.29
CA LEU A 182 2.24 -12.86 12.85
C LEU A 182 3.07 -13.62 13.90
N ALA A 183 2.72 -13.52 15.18
CA ALA A 183 3.45 -14.17 16.26
C ALA A 183 2.72 -15.41 16.80
N LYS A 184 3.49 -16.38 17.32
CA LYS A 184 2.93 -17.52 18.03
C LYS A 184 2.61 -17.11 19.46
N GLU A 185 1.34 -17.17 19.85
CA GLU A 185 0.93 -16.97 21.25
C GLU A 185 1.33 -18.19 22.09
N GLU A 186 1.99 -17.94 23.22
CA GLU A 186 2.34 -18.97 24.19
C GLU A 186 1.26 -18.97 25.28
N VAL A 187 0.38 -19.97 25.25
CA VAL A 187 -0.66 -20.15 26.27
C VAL A 187 0.00 -20.82 27.48
N GLU A 188 0.19 -20.08 28.57
CA GLU A 188 0.65 -20.67 29.83
C GLU A 188 -0.44 -21.62 30.38
N GLU A 189 -0.16 -22.92 30.43
CA GLU A 189 -1.03 -23.90 31.08
C GLU A 189 -1.01 -23.70 32.60
N LYS A 190 -2.13 -23.21 33.13
CA LYS A 190 -2.59 -23.27 34.53
C LYS A 190 -1.51 -23.27 35.63
N GLY A 191 -1.27 -22.11 36.22
CA GLY A 191 -0.50 -22.04 37.47
C GLY A 191 -0.44 -20.67 38.12
N SER A 192 -1.52 -20.27 38.81
CA SER A 192 -1.58 -19.21 39.83
C SER A 192 -1.52 -17.73 39.42
N LYS A 193 -2.69 -17.09 39.60
CA LYS A 193 -2.98 -15.69 40.00
C LYS A 193 -2.96 -14.60 38.90
N LYS A 194 -4.20 -14.22 38.52
CA LYS A 194 -4.63 -12.93 37.94
C LYS A 194 -4.03 -12.58 36.57
N GLU A 195 -4.72 -13.09 35.54
CA GLU A 195 -4.68 -12.67 34.13
C GLU A 195 -4.49 -11.16 33.97
N THR A 196 -3.37 -10.76 33.37
CA THR A 196 -3.16 -9.36 32.95
C THR A 196 -2.32 -9.20 31.67
N TYR A 197 -1.61 -10.24 31.21
CA TYR A 197 -0.69 -10.16 30.07
C TYR A 197 -0.77 -11.39 29.18
N ARG A 198 -0.64 -11.20 27.86
CA ARG A 198 -0.47 -12.24 26.84
C ARG A 198 0.97 -12.26 26.34
N THR A 199 1.55 -13.44 26.15
CA THR A 199 2.94 -13.60 25.72
C THR A 199 2.99 -14.10 24.28
N PHE A 200 3.67 -13.36 23.42
CA PHE A 200 3.89 -13.69 22.02
C PHE A 200 5.36 -14.04 21.78
N VAL A 201 5.60 -15.07 20.99
CA VAL A 201 6.95 -15.57 20.70
C VAL A 201 7.26 -15.40 19.22
N LEU A 202 8.42 -14.82 18.95
CA LEU A 202 8.92 -14.51 17.61
C LEU A 202 10.37 -14.96 17.44
N SER A 203 10.69 -15.40 16.22
CA SER A 203 12.07 -15.55 15.77
C SER A 203 12.56 -14.19 15.27
N ALA A 204 13.75 -13.77 15.71
CA ALA A 204 14.40 -12.56 15.22
C ALA A 204 15.90 -12.76 15.09
N MET A 205 16.62 -11.70 14.76
CA MET A 205 18.06 -11.69 14.59
C MET A 205 18.66 -10.46 15.27
N ALA A 206 19.94 -10.53 15.65
CA ALA A 206 20.76 -9.36 15.94
C ALA A 206 21.70 -9.11 14.76
N GLU A 207 21.70 -7.89 14.22
CA GLU A 207 22.76 -7.41 13.35
C GLU A 207 23.90 -6.88 14.21
N MET A 208 25.03 -7.57 14.16
CA MET A 208 26.18 -7.32 15.01
C MET A 208 27.00 -6.15 14.49
N SER A 209 27.50 -5.33 15.42
CA SER A 209 28.54 -4.35 15.12
C SER A 209 29.88 -5.07 14.92
N GLU A 210 30.72 -4.59 14.01
CA GLU A 210 31.99 -5.24 13.63
C GLU A 210 32.96 -5.40 14.81
N ALA A 211 32.83 -4.58 15.84
CA ALA A 211 33.66 -4.60 17.05
C ALA A 211 33.09 -5.43 18.21
N SER A 212 31.91 -6.04 18.06
CA SER A 212 31.21 -6.71 19.16
C SER A 212 31.53 -8.20 19.24
N LEU A 213 31.78 -8.69 20.45
CA LEU A 213 31.92 -10.13 20.73
C LEU A 213 30.59 -10.85 20.45
N SER A 214 30.66 -12.01 19.80
CA SER A 214 29.47 -12.82 19.54
C SER A 214 28.87 -13.35 20.84
N PRO A 215 27.58 -13.09 21.12
CA PRO A 215 26.96 -13.57 22.33
C PRO A 215 26.77 -15.10 22.26
N LYS A 216 26.83 -15.76 23.41
CA LYS A 216 26.72 -17.23 23.49
C LYS A 216 25.26 -17.67 23.41
N PRO A 217 24.96 -18.84 22.82
CA PRO A 217 23.62 -19.43 22.89
C PRO A 217 23.14 -19.55 24.34
N GLY A 218 21.86 -19.21 24.56
CA GLY A 218 21.24 -19.13 25.89
C GLY A 218 21.46 -17.81 26.64
N GLN A 219 22.34 -16.93 26.16
CA GLN A 219 22.56 -15.62 26.77
C GLN A 219 21.34 -14.71 26.59
N LEU A 220 20.98 -13.98 27.65
CA LEU A 220 19.94 -12.95 27.60
C LEU A 220 20.52 -11.62 27.12
N LEU A 221 19.76 -10.96 26.25
CA LEU A 221 20.07 -9.62 25.77
C LEU A 221 19.03 -8.62 26.29
N PHE A 222 19.47 -7.37 26.45
CA PHE A 222 18.67 -6.30 27.01
C PHE A 222 18.48 -5.15 26.00
N PRO A 223 17.32 -4.47 26.02
CA PRO A 223 17.10 -3.31 25.17
C PRO A 223 18.02 -2.16 25.58
N GLY A 224 18.90 -1.74 24.66
CA GLY A 224 19.83 -0.63 24.81
C GLY A 224 19.27 0.74 24.42
N GLY A 225 17.97 0.80 24.05
CA GLY A 225 17.28 1.98 23.58
C GLY A 225 17.08 2.00 22.06
N ILE A 226 16.08 2.76 21.61
CA ILE A 226 15.71 2.87 20.20
C ILE A 226 16.37 4.11 19.59
N ARG A 227 17.01 3.94 18.43
CA ARG A 227 17.61 5.04 17.66
C ARG A 227 17.32 4.78 16.18
N ARG A 228 16.84 5.80 15.45
CA ARG A 228 16.49 5.70 14.02
C ARG A 228 15.61 4.47 13.73
N HIS A 229 14.57 4.29 14.55
CA HIS A 229 13.62 3.17 14.46
C HIS A 229 14.27 1.78 14.51
N ARG A 230 15.40 1.66 15.22
CA ARG A 230 16.07 0.38 15.48
C ARG A 230 16.33 0.22 16.97
N LEU A 231 15.98 -0.96 17.49
CA LEU A 231 16.24 -1.29 18.89
C LEU A 231 17.69 -1.79 19.03
N ASN A 232 18.52 -1.03 19.74
CA ASN A 232 19.87 -1.48 20.08
C ASN A 232 19.81 -2.57 21.16
N LEU A 233 20.74 -3.51 21.11
CA LEU A 233 20.84 -4.64 22.03
C LEU A 233 22.14 -4.57 22.83
N LYS A 234 22.03 -4.87 24.13
CA LYS A 234 23.14 -4.90 25.07
C LYS A 234 23.23 -6.25 25.78
N ASP A 235 24.43 -6.59 26.23
CA ASP A 235 24.63 -7.69 27.17
C ASP A 235 24.34 -7.27 28.62
N ALA A 236 24.54 -8.20 29.56
CA ALA A 236 24.36 -7.97 30.99
C ALA A 236 25.37 -6.94 31.55
N GLU A 237 26.54 -6.82 30.92
CA GLU A 237 27.56 -5.82 31.30
C GLU A 237 27.28 -4.43 30.69
N GLY A 238 26.22 -4.28 29.89
CA GLY A 238 25.82 -3.03 29.25
C GLY A 238 26.57 -2.69 27.96
N ARG A 239 27.38 -3.60 27.42
CA ARG A 239 28.09 -3.43 26.15
C ARG A 239 27.14 -3.60 24.98
N THR A 240 27.27 -2.74 23.98
CA THR A 240 26.45 -2.80 22.76
C THR A 240 26.89 -3.96 21.88
N ILE A 241 25.93 -4.82 21.53
CA ILE A 241 26.15 -5.97 20.65
C ILE A 241 25.82 -5.61 19.20
N GLY A 242 24.78 -4.81 19.01
CA GLY A 242 24.21 -4.54 17.70
C GLY A 242 22.77 -4.04 17.82
N TYR A 243 21.96 -4.29 16.80
CA TYR A 243 20.53 -3.96 16.79
C TYR A 243 19.65 -5.14 16.41
N LEU A 244 18.41 -5.11 16.86
CA LEU A 244 17.37 -6.07 16.52
C LEU A 244 17.01 -5.97 15.03
N SER A 245 16.91 -7.12 14.40
CA SER A 245 16.58 -7.33 12.99
C SER A 245 15.58 -8.48 12.86
N PHE A 246 14.77 -8.48 11.82
CA PHE A 246 13.76 -9.49 11.55
C PHE A 246 13.92 -10.07 10.14
N PRO A 247 13.65 -11.37 9.95
CA PRO A 247 13.62 -11.96 8.61
C PRO A 247 12.37 -11.56 7.81
N ASP A 248 11.31 -11.14 8.49
CA ASP A 248 10.06 -10.67 7.91
C ASP A 248 9.97 -9.15 8.09
N ASP A 249 9.98 -8.42 6.99
CA ASP A 249 10.00 -6.95 6.97
C ASP A 249 8.77 -6.33 7.66
N ARG A 250 7.63 -7.04 7.68
CA ARG A 250 6.40 -6.58 8.33
C ARG A 250 6.59 -6.35 9.83
N LEU A 251 7.45 -7.15 10.46
CA LEU A 251 7.69 -7.07 11.89
C LEU A 251 8.37 -5.75 12.30
N TYR A 252 9.09 -5.05 11.42
CA TYR A 252 9.65 -3.74 11.77
C TYR A 252 8.56 -2.71 12.06
N TYR A 253 7.47 -2.73 11.28
CA TYR A 253 6.38 -1.77 11.40
C TYR A 253 5.34 -2.17 12.45
N VAL A 254 5.39 -3.41 12.92
CA VAL A 254 4.55 -3.90 14.02
C VAL A 254 5.27 -3.75 15.36
N ILE A 255 6.50 -4.25 15.45
CA ILE A 255 7.20 -4.45 16.72
C ILE A 255 7.92 -3.18 17.20
N ILE A 256 8.61 -2.47 16.31
CA ILE A 256 9.37 -1.27 16.70
C ILE A 256 8.45 -0.17 17.25
N PRO A 257 7.31 0.16 16.61
CA PRO A 257 6.37 1.13 17.18
C PRO A 257 5.86 0.73 18.57
N LEU A 258 5.60 -0.56 18.81
CA LEU A 258 5.17 -1.03 20.14
C LEU A 258 6.24 -0.80 21.21
N PHE A 259 7.52 -0.91 20.85
CA PHE A 259 8.63 -0.58 21.75
C PHE A 259 8.79 0.93 21.94
N GLU A 260 8.69 1.73 20.88
CA GLU A 260 8.75 3.21 20.96
C GLU A 260 7.66 3.78 21.87
N GLN A 261 6.46 3.20 21.79
CA GLN A 261 5.31 3.56 22.59
C GLN A 261 5.32 2.93 23.99
N ARG A 262 6.31 2.08 24.32
CA ARG A 262 6.47 1.39 25.61
C ARG A 262 5.24 0.57 26.02
N ARG A 263 4.55 -0.03 25.04
CA ARG A 263 3.28 -0.75 25.27
C ARG A 263 3.46 -2.22 25.60
N VAL A 264 4.67 -2.73 25.41
CA VAL A 264 5.01 -4.14 25.59
C VAL A 264 6.27 -4.28 26.43
N GLN A 265 6.36 -5.41 27.12
CA GLN A 265 7.61 -5.87 27.73
C GLN A 265 8.28 -6.88 26.81
N VAL A 266 9.61 -6.90 26.79
CA VAL A 266 10.37 -7.79 25.91
C VAL A 266 11.40 -8.59 26.71
N LYS A 267 11.51 -9.87 26.38
CA LYS A 267 12.63 -10.73 26.76
C LYS A 267 13.29 -11.23 25.49
N ILE A 268 14.62 -11.18 25.43
CA ILE A 268 15.41 -11.49 24.24
C ILE A 268 16.45 -12.53 24.64
N MET A 269 16.49 -13.65 23.94
CA MET A 269 17.46 -14.72 24.17
C MET A 269 18.14 -15.13 22.89
N VAL A 270 19.44 -15.41 22.96
CA VAL A 270 20.21 -15.95 21.85
C VAL A 270 19.91 -17.44 21.70
N THR A 271 19.51 -17.88 20.51
CA THR A 271 19.15 -19.28 20.27
C THR A 271 20.24 -20.08 19.57
N GLY A 272 21.11 -19.44 18.79
CA GLY A 272 22.13 -20.15 18.04
C GLY A 272 23.30 -19.28 17.61
N ASN A 273 24.40 -19.94 17.26
CA ASN A 273 25.54 -19.27 16.66
C ASN A 273 25.17 -18.78 15.26
N GLY A 274 25.61 -17.57 14.95
CA GLY A 274 25.21 -16.84 13.76
C GLY A 274 25.31 -17.62 12.45
N ILE A 275 24.28 -17.53 11.62
CA ILE A 275 24.27 -18.07 10.25
C ILE A 275 25.42 -17.44 9.41
N ARG A 276 25.87 -16.24 9.79
CA ARG A 276 27.04 -15.52 9.27
C ARG A 276 27.71 -14.75 10.41
N LYS A 277 29.02 -14.42 10.32
CA LYS A 277 29.75 -13.62 11.35
C LYS A 277 29.06 -12.32 11.77
N LYS A 278 28.15 -11.78 10.94
CA LYS A 278 27.42 -10.51 11.15
C LYS A 278 26.04 -10.66 11.81
N TYR A 279 25.44 -11.85 11.86
CA TYR A 279 24.06 -12.03 12.33
C TYR A 279 23.99 -13.08 13.42
N CYS A 280 23.20 -12.85 14.46
CA CYS A 280 22.97 -13.82 15.53
C CYS A 280 21.47 -14.13 15.64
N SER A 281 21.09 -15.41 15.75
CA SER A 281 19.68 -15.81 15.86
C SER A 281 19.16 -15.57 17.27
N LEU A 282 17.98 -14.95 17.35
CA LEU A 282 17.32 -14.59 18.60
C LEU A 282 15.92 -15.20 18.67
N LYS A 283 15.47 -15.41 19.90
CA LYS A 283 14.07 -15.63 20.25
C LYS A 283 13.59 -14.48 21.11
N LEU A 284 12.48 -13.87 20.70
CA LEU A 284 11.85 -12.76 21.37
C LEU A 284 10.55 -13.22 22.00
N TRP A 285 10.36 -12.87 23.27
CA TRP A 285 9.07 -12.94 23.95
C TRP A 285 8.58 -11.53 24.18
N ILE A 286 7.36 -11.25 23.74
CA ILE A 286 6.71 -9.95 23.86
C ILE A 286 5.49 -10.13 24.73
N ARG A 287 5.47 -9.49 25.90
CA ARG A 287 4.33 -9.51 26.81
C ARG A 287 3.51 -8.25 26.59
N LEU A 288 2.25 -8.44 26.21
CA LEU A 288 1.28 -7.38 25.96
C LEU A 288 0.23 -7.37 27.08
N PRO A 289 0.01 -6.25 27.78
CA PRO A 289 -1.10 -6.14 28.74
C PRO A 289 -2.45 -6.28 28.04
N GLU A 290 -3.42 -6.98 28.63
CA GLU A 290 -4.72 -7.21 27.99
C GLU A 290 -5.56 -5.94 27.78
N LYS A 291 -5.37 -4.93 28.64
CA LYS A 291 -6.06 -3.64 28.53
C LYS A 291 -5.47 -2.71 27.46
N THR A 292 -4.50 -3.18 26.68
CA THR A 292 -3.84 -2.33 25.68
C THR A 292 -4.77 -2.15 24.48
N SER A 293 -5.45 -1.00 24.40
CA SER A 293 -6.36 -0.68 23.29
C SER A 293 -5.62 -0.57 21.95
N CYS A 294 -6.21 -0.98 20.82
CA CYS A 294 -5.62 -0.76 19.48
C CYS A 294 -5.54 0.72 19.04
N ARG A 295 -5.74 1.69 19.95
CA ARG A 295 -5.61 3.11 19.62
C ARG A 295 -4.21 3.39 19.08
N GLN A 296 -4.21 4.03 17.91
CA GLN A 296 -3.04 4.62 17.28
C GLN A 296 -2.35 5.56 18.28
N PRO A 297 -1.01 5.64 18.26
CA PRO A 297 -0.28 6.55 19.15
C PRO A 297 -0.81 7.98 18.99
N GLU A 298 -1.17 8.59 20.12
CA GLU A 298 -1.49 10.01 20.16
C GLU A 298 -0.29 10.76 19.54
N ASN A 299 -0.56 11.75 18.68
CA ASN A 299 0.41 12.70 18.12
C ASN A 299 1.08 12.37 16.76
N LEU A 300 0.82 11.27 16.04
CA LEU A 300 1.51 11.03 14.74
C LEU A 300 1.34 12.18 13.72
N ASN A 301 0.12 12.71 13.55
CA ASN A 301 -0.10 13.86 12.67
C ASN A 301 0.72 15.08 13.09
N GLN A 302 0.85 15.38 14.39
CA GLN A 302 1.66 16.53 14.80
C GLN A 302 3.16 16.24 14.67
N GLN A 303 3.61 14.99 14.79
CA GLN A 303 5.00 14.61 14.48
C GLN A 303 5.29 14.81 12.99
N ILE A 304 4.38 14.38 12.11
CA ILE A 304 4.45 14.61 10.66
C ILE A 304 4.52 16.12 10.38
N GLU A 305 3.60 16.91 10.93
CA GLU A 305 3.60 18.37 10.73
C GLU A 305 4.90 19.04 11.20
N ARG A 306 5.45 18.64 12.36
CA ARG A 306 6.73 19.16 12.85
C ARG A 306 7.88 18.80 11.92
N LEU A 307 7.90 17.57 11.41
CA LEU A 307 8.90 17.11 10.46
C LEU A 307 8.84 17.92 9.15
N LEU A 308 7.65 18.11 8.60
CA LEU A 308 7.43 18.87 7.37
C LEU A 308 7.76 20.36 7.54
N LYS A 309 7.41 20.97 8.67
CA LYS A 309 7.82 22.35 9.00
C LYS A 309 9.34 22.49 9.07
N LYS A 310 10.03 21.49 9.64
CA LYS A 310 11.50 21.49 9.67
C LYS A 310 12.09 21.37 8.26
N TYR A 311 11.48 20.56 7.41
CA TYR A 311 11.90 20.41 6.01
C TYR A 311 11.77 21.71 5.23
N GLN A 312 10.66 22.44 5.38
CA GLN A 312 10.46 23.77 4.79
C GLN A 312 11.58 24.75 5.16
N LEU A 313 12.07 24.70 6.41
CA LEU A 313 13.15 25.57 6.88
C LEU A 313 14.52 25.22 6.28
N TYR A 314 14.76 23.96 5.87
CA TYR A 314 16.04 23.58 5.27
C TYR A 314 16.34 24.32 3.95
N GLY A 315 15.30 24.72 3.22
CA GLY A 315 15.43 25.55 2.03
C GLY A 315 15.62 27.04 2.31
N SER A 316 15.38 27.50 3.54
CA SER A 316 15.46 28.93 3.89
C SER A 316 16.81 29.35 4.48
N THR A 317 17.70 28.39 4.80
CA THR A 317 18.96 28.66 5.53
C THR A 317 20.10 29.27 4.71
N ASP A 318 19.87 29.67 3.45
CA ASP A 318 20.92 30.23 2.56
C ASP A 318 20.83 31.76 2.33
N GLN A 319 20.18 32.52 3.23
CA GLN A 319 20.07 33.99 3.12
C GLN A 319 20.48 34.78 4.37
N ARG A 320 21.52 34.38 5.12
CA ARG A 320 22.09 35.25 6.16
C ARG A 320 23.61 35.32 6.14
#